data_AF-A0A7X8DRP6-F1
#
_entry.id   AF-A0A7X8DRP6-F1
#
_cell.length_a   1.000
_cell.length_b   1.000
_cell.length_c   1.000
_cell.angle_alpha   90.00
_cell.angle_beta   90.00
_cell.angle_gamma   90.00
#
_symmetry.space_group_name_H-M   'P 1'
#
loop_
_entity.id
_entity.type
_entity.pdbx_description
1 polymer ?
#
loop_
_entity_poly.entity_id
_entity_poly.type
_entity_poly.pdbx_seq_one_letter_code
_entity_poly.pdbx_strand_id
1 'polypeptide(L)'
;SKSVTLTLECNIKLISINTGAILVSDIYSSSNSYQNHSASSIKIDLRGKARELMRNIAHDFARDLESIKRGERDRAEVFVEFLSTPTGASIEIDGIYYGSTPTRIPVSKGVHRVVISMGGYETWDKMVNFHEGLVVNVNLGLKEEKVENEDK
;
A
#
# COMPACT_ATOMS: atom_id res chain seq x y z
N SER A 1 17.87 -6.79 -47.18
CA SER A 1 18.60 -6.97 -45.92
C SER A 1 17.83 -7.94 -45.04
N LYS A 2 18.49 -8.72 -44.18
CA LYS A 2 17.78 -9.52 -43.17
C LYS A 2 17.74 -8.73 -41.88
N SER A 3 16.55 -8.53 -41.32
CA SER A 3 16.37 -7.91 -40.01
C SER A 3 16.05 -8.97 -38.96
N VAL A 4 16.55 -8.78 -37.75
CA VAL A 4 16.18 -9.58 -36.58
C VAL A 4 15.61 -8.63 -35.54
N THR A 5 14.40 -8.93 -35.09
CA THR A 5 13.77 -8.23 -33.97
C THR A 5 14.01 -9.03 -32.71
N LEU A 6 14.50 -8.36 -31.67
CA LEU A 6 14.59 -8.92 -30.33
C LEU A 6 13.57 -8.21 -29.46
N THR A 7 12.71 -8.98 -28.80
CA THR A 7 11.73 -8.50 -27.83
C THR A 7 12.00 -9.17 -26.50
N LEU A 8 11.91 -8.39 -25.42
CA LEU A 8 11.96 -8.87 -24.07
C LEU A 8 10.73 -8.38 -23.32
N GLU A 9 10.06 -9.29 -22.64
CA GLU A 9 8.87 -9.00 -21.83
C GLU A 9 9.10 -9.49 -20.40
N CYS A 10 8.82 -8.64 -19.43
CA CYS A 10 8.95 -8.92 -18.02
C CYS A 10 7.63 -8.62 -17.32
N ASN A 11 7.04 -9.64 -16.71
CA ASN A 11 5.95 -9.47 -15.78
C ASN A 11 6.54 -9.10 -14.42
N ILE A 12 6.31 -7.88 -13.94
CA ILE A 12 6.86 -7.42 -12.66
C ILE A 12 5.69 -7.13 -11.73
N LYS A 13 5.73 -7.75 -10.54
CA LYS A 13 4.79 -7.52 -9.45
C LYS A 13 5.52 -6.97 -8.23
N LEU A 14 5.01 -5.88 -7.68
CA LEU A 14 5.47 -5.32 -6.41
C LEU A 14 4.37 -5.47 -5.38
N ILE A 15 4.70 -5.99 -4.21
CA ILE A 15 3.75 -6.26 -3.13
C ILE A 15 4.27 -5.58 -1.86
N SER A 16 3.41 -4.80 -1.21
CA SER A 16 3.67 -4.25 0.10
C SER A 16 3.69 -5.38 1.14
N ILE A 17 4.80 -5.52 1.86
CA ILE A 17 4.92 -6.53 2.92
C ILE A 17 4.02 -6.22 4.14
N ASN A 18 3.71 -4.95 4.36
CA ASN A 18 2.96 -4.51 5.54
C ASN A 18 1.45 -4.72 5.35
N THR A 19 0.97 -4.52 4.11
CA THR A 19 -0.47 -4.54 3.82
C THR A 19 -0.89 -5.72 2.94
N GLY A 20 0.05 -6.43 2.33
CA GLY A 20 -0.21 -7.45 1.31
C GLY A 20 -0.74 -6.88 -0.02
N ALA A 21 -0.86 -5.56 -0.15
CA ALA A 21 -1.40 -4.93 -1.34
C ALA A 21 -0.42 -5.03 -2.52
N ILE A 22 -0.97 -5.27 -3.71
CA ILE A 22 -0.21 -5.18 -4.98
C ILE A 22 -0.07 -3.70 -5.34
N LEU A 23 1.17 -3.23 -5.43
CA LEU A 23 1.51 -1.84 -5.77
C LEU A 23 1.80 -1.67 -7.26
N VAL A 24 2.35 -2.71 -7.90
CA VAL A 24 2.60 -2.80 -9.34
C VAL A 24 2.24 -4.20 -9.80
N SER A 25 1.60 -4.32 -10.96
CA SER A 25 1.38 -5.61 -11.62
C SER A 25 1.23 -5.40 -13.12
N ASP A 26 2.35 -5.11 -13.77
CA ASP A 26 2.39 -4.73 -15.18
C ASP A 26 3.37 -5.56 -15.98
N ILE A 27 3.20 -5.52 -17.31
CA ILE A 27 4.09 -6.12 -18.28
C ILE A 27 4.97 -5.03 -18.86
N TYR A 28 6.26 -5.13 -18.60
CA TYR A 28 7.28 -4.25 -19.17
C TYR A 28 7.86 -4.91 -20.41
N SER A 29 7.76 -4.25 -21.56
CA SER A 29 8.23 -4.78 -22.83
C SER A 29 9.21 -3.81 -23.48
N SER A 30 10.31 -4.34 -24.02
CA SER A 30 11.22 -3.58 -24.88
C SER A 30 11.55 -4.41 -26.11
N SER A 31 11.47 -3.77 -27.28
CA SER A 31 11.76 -4.41 -28.56
C SER A 31 12.64 -3.51 -29.41
N ASN A 32 13.59 -4.10 -30.13
CA ASN A 32 14.40 -3.38 -31.10
C ASN A 32 14.75 -4.27 -32.30
N SER A 33 14.83 -3.66 -33.47
CA SER A 33 15.10 -4.35 -34.74
C SER A 33 16.50 -4.05 -35.25
N TYR A 34 17.26 -5.09 -35.54
CA TYR A 34 18.66 -5.00 -35.94
C TYR A 34 18.83 -5.47 -37.37
N GLN A 35 19.45 -4.64 -38.20
CA GLN A 35 19.76 -4.98 -39.59
C GLN A 35 21.05 -5.79 -39.65
N ASN A 36 21.03 -6.86 -40.44
CA ASN A 36 22.24 -7.60 -40.81
C ASN A 36 22.65 -7.23 -42.24
N HIS A 37 23.89 -6.78 -42.38
CA HIS A 37 24.50 -6.45 -43.67
C HIS A 37 25.26 -7.64 -44.29
N SER A 38 25.40 -8.77 -43.58
CA SER A 38 26.03 -9.99 -44.09
C SER A 38 25.01 -10.99 -44.66
N ALA A 39 25.28 -11.52 -45.85
CA ALA A 39 24.40 -12.46 -46.54
C ALA A 39 24.40 -13.88 -45.94
N SER A 40 25.45 -14.26 -45.18
CA SER A 40 25.73 -15.65 -44.81
C SER A 40 25.60 -15.98 -43.31
N SER A 41 25.69 -15.00 -42.41
CA SER A 41 25.49 -15.22 -40.97
C SER A 41 25.06 -13.94 -40.25
N ILE A 42 24.16 -14.06 -39.27
CA ILE A 42 23.75 -12.97 -38.38
C ILE A 42 24.81 -12.86 -37.28
N LYS A 43 25.67 -11.83 -37.37
CA LYS A 43 26.62 -11.46 -36.32
C LYS A 43 26.02 -10.37 -35.43
N ILE A 44 25.04 -10.74 -34.60
CA ILE A 44 24.46 -9.85 -33.59
C ILE A 44 25.02 -10.25 -32.23
N ASP A 45 25.54 -9.28 -31.48
CA ASP A 45 25.85 -9.49 -30.06
C ASP A 45 24.54 -9.55 -29.25
N LEU A 46 23.98 -10.75 -29.14
CA LEU A 46 22.74 -11.00 -28.42
C LEU A 46 22.83 -10.64 -26.94
N ARG A 47 24.01 -10.80 -26.31
CA ARG A 47 24.18 -10.48 -24.88
C ARG A 47 24.16 -8.97 -24.68
N GLY A 48 24.87 -8.22 -25.52
CA GLY A 48 24.82 -6.76 -25.51
C GLY A 48 23.41 -6.24 -25.76
N LYS A 49 22.71 -6.80 -26.76
CA LYS A 49 21.35 -6.37 -27.09
C LYS A 49 20.31 -6.75 -26.04
N ALA A 50 20.42 -7.92 -25.41
CA ALA A 50 19.57 -8.28 -24.27
C ALA A 50 19.79 -7.32 -23.07
N ARG A 51 21.04 -6.92 -22.79
CA ARG A 51 21.33 -5.92 -21.75
C ARG A 51 20.75 -4.54 -22.07
N GLU A 52 20.72 -4.15 -23.34
CA GLU A 52 20.09 -2.91 -23.80
C GLU A 52 18.58 -2.93 -23.50
N LEU A 53 17.87 -3.99 -23.93
CA LEU A 53 16.44 -4.15 -23.68
C LEU A 53 16.10 -4.19 -22.17
N MET A 54 16.89 -4.92 -21.37
CA MET A 54 16.73 -4.96 -19.91
C MET A 54 16.90 -3.59 -19.27
N ARG A 55 17.82 -2.76 -19.77
CA ARG A 55 18.03 -1.40 -19.24
C ARG A 55 16.82 -0.51 -19.49
N ASN A 56 16.18 -0.64 -20.66
CA ASN A 56 14.97 0.10 -20.99
C ASN A 56 13.82 -0.33 -20.06
N ILE A 57 13.60 -1.63 -19.90
CA ILE A 57 12.61 -2.17 -18.95
C ILE A 57 12.87 -1.66 -17.53
N ALA A 58 14.13 -1.70 -17.09
CA ALA A 58 14.50 -1.21 -15.76
C ALA A 58 14.26 0.30 -15.61
N HIS A 59 14.47 1.09 -16.66
CA HIS A 59 14.18 2.52 -16.66
C HIS A 59 12.68 2.79 -16.52
N ASP A 60 11.85 2.10 -17.30
CA ASP A 60 10.39 2.27 -17.26
C ASP A 60 9.83 1.84 -15.89
N PHE A 61 10.25 0.68 -15.39
CA PHE A 61 9.90 0.23 -14.05
C PHE A 61 10.33 1.23 -12.95
N ALA A 62 11.52 1.82 -13.05
CA ALA A 62 11.97 2.82 -12.08
C ALA A 62 11.09 4.08 -12.09
N ARG A 63 10.61 4.52 -13.25
CA ARG A 63 9.69 5.68 -13.35
C ARG A 63 8.34 5.41 -12.68
N ASP A 64 7.83 4.19 -12.83
CA ASP A 64 6.60 3.77 -12.14
C ASP A 64 6.82 3.67 -10.63
N LEU A 65 7.98 3.18 -10.19
CA LEU A 65 8.31 3.17 -8.77
C LEU A 65 8.40 4.60 -8.19
N GLU A 66 8.89 5.57 -8.96
CA GLU A 66 8.91 6.98 -8.57
C GLU A 66 7.51 7.61 -8.51
N SER A 67 6.57 7.18 -9.35
CA SER A 67 5.17 7.65 -9.28
C SER A 67 4.48 7.10 -8.01
N ILE A 68 4.76 5.84 -7.65
CA ILE A 68 4.29 5.23 -6.39
C ILE A 68 4.87 5.95 -5.17
N LYS A 69 6.19 6.17 -5.13
CA LYS A 69 6.83 6.90 -4.03
C LYS A 69 6.31 8.33 -3.89
N ARG A 70 5.91 8.97 -5.00
CA ARG A 70 5.28 10.30 -4.96
C ARG A 70 3.85 10.24 -4.44
N GLY A 71 3.07 9.22 -4.83
CA GLY A 71 1.75 8.95 -4.24
C GLY A 71 1.81 8.56 -2.76
N GLU A 72 2.89 7.91 -2.32
CA GLU A 72 3.18 7.62 -0.90
C GLU A 72 3.71 8.83 -0.14
N ARG A 73 4.37 9.80 -0.79
CA ARG A 73 4.81 11.04 -0.11
C ARG A 73 3.64 11.93 0.33
N ASP A 74 2.48 11.81 -0.29
CA ASP A 74 1.25 12.42 0.19
C ASP A 74 0.65 11.68 1.41
N ARG A 75 1.15 10.46 1.71
CA ARG A 75 0.95 9.74 2.98
C ARG A 75 2.12 10.01 3.93
N ALA A 76 2.42 11.27 4.21
CA ALA A 76 3.35 11.62 5.28
C ALA A 76 2.94 10.88 6.57
N GLU A 77 3.86 10.14 7.21
CA GLU A 77 3.57 9.57 8.53
C GLU A 77 3.38 10.71 9.54
N VAL A 78 2.33 10.59 10.34
CA VAL A 78 2.00 11.49 11.44
C VAL A 78 1.83 10.67 12.71
N PHE A 79 2.04 11.29 13.87
CA PHE A 79 1.70 10.65 15.14
C PHE A 79 0.31 11.11 15.59
N VAL A 80 -0.58 10.15 15.84
CA VAL A 80 -1.90 10.41 16.44
C VAL A 80 -1.91 9.88 17.87
N GLU A 81 -2.38 10.72 18.80
CA GLU A 81 -2.58 10.34 20.19
C GLU A 81 -4.02 9.82 20.38
N PHE A 82 -4.16 8.64 20.97
CA PHE A 82 -5.45 8.03 21.26
C PHE A 82 -5.68 7.95 22.76
N LEU A 83 -6.77 8.54 23.22
CA LEU A 83 -7.22 8.56 24.60
C LEU A 83 -8.66 8.03 24.68
N SER A 84 -9.00 7.39 25.79
CA SER A 84 -10.40 7.08 26.07
C SER A 84 -10.74 7.18 27.54
N THR A 85 -12.03 7.39 27.80
CA THR A 85 -12.65 7.22 29.11
C THR A 85 -13.75 6.17 28.99
N PRO A 86 -13.67 5.04 29.72
CA PRO A 86 -12.53 4.58 30.53
C PRO A 86 -11.27 4.28 29.67
N THR A 87 -10.10 4.30 30.30
CA THR A 87 -8.82 3.93 29.67
C THR A 87 -8.71 2.42 29.47
N GLY A 88 -7.85 1.98 28.54
CA GLY A 88 -7.63 0.57 28.24
C GLY A 88 -8.49 0.03 27.10
N ALA A 89 -9.21 0.90 26.39
CA ALA A 89 -9.99 0.52 25.21
C ALA A 89 -9.06 0.12 24.06
N SER A 90 -9.40 -0.97 23.37
CA SER A 90 -8.67 -1.48 22.19
C SER A 90 -8.81 -0.54 21.00
N ILE A 91 -7.73 -0.36 20.25
CA ILE A 91 -7.67 0.49 19.06
C ILE A 91 -7.42 -0.39 17.83
N GLU A 92 -8.29 -0.27 16.84
CA GLU A 92 -8.13 -0.85 15.51
C GLU A 92 -8.19 0.27 14.47
N ILE A 93 -7.24 0.25 13.53
CA ILE A 93 -7.15 1.22 12.41
C ILE A 93 -7.11 0.42 11.13
N ASP A 94 -8.07 0.65 10.23
CA ASP A 94 -8.25 -0.06 8.96
C ASP A 94 -8.23 -1.59 9.08
N GLY A 95 -8.80 -2.15 10.15
CA GLY A 95 -8.84 -3.60 10.36
C GLY A 95 -7.66 -4.19 11.14
N ILE A 96 -6.66 -3.38 11.50
CA ILE A 96 -5.44 -3.83 12.19
C ILE A 96 -5.45 -3.34 13.64
N TYR A 97 -5.18 -4.23 14.60
CA TYR A 97 -5.07 -3.89 16.02
C TYR A 97 -3.74 -3.20 16.34
N TYR A 98 -3.79 -2.06 17.03
CA TYR A 98 -2.62 -1.24 17.37
C TYR A 98 -2.34 -1.11 18.88
N GLY A 99 -3.08 -1.84 19.72
CA GLY A 99 -2.93 -1.77 21.19
C GLY A 99 -4.15 -1.13 21.84
N SER A 100 -3.93 -0.49 23.00
CA SER A 100 -5.01 0.09 23.81
C SER A 100 -4.69 1.52 24.26
N THR A 101 -5.73 2.32 24.54
CA THR A 101 -5.58 3.69 25.06
C THR A 101 -5.02 3.69 26.49
N PRO A 102 -4.24 4.72 26.89
CA PRO A 102 -3.67 5.77 26.05
C PRO A 102 -2.44 5.27 25.27
N THR A 103 -2.39 5.56 23.97
CA THR A 103 -1.22 5.22 23.11
C THR A 103 -1.02 6.26 22.02
N ARG A 104 0.24 6.51 21.65
CA ARG A 104 0.61 7.34 20.49
C ARG A 104 1.08 6.44 19.36
N ILE A 105 0.44 6.52 18.20
CA ILE A 105 0.64 5.58 17.08
C ILE A 105 1.16 6.34 15.85
N PRO A 106 2.26 5.90 15.21
CA PRO A 106 2.65 6.39 13.89
C PRO A 106 1.72 5.80 12.83
N VAL A 107 1.08 6.66 12.04
CA VAL A 107 0.10 6.29 11.02
C VAL A 107 0.27 7.17 9.78
N SER A 108 -0.16 6.69 8.62
CA SER A 108 -0.21 7.55 7.43
C SER A 108 -1.19 8.70 7.64
N LYS A 109 -0.84 9.88 7.14
CA LYS A 109 -1.79 10.99 6.97
C LYS A 109 -2.90 10.60 6.00
N GLY A 110 -4.13 11.05 6.26
CA GLY A 110 -5.29 10.81 5.41
C GLY A 110 -6.47 10.23 6.18
N VAL A 111 -7.51 9.82 5.46
CA VAL A 111 -8.73 9.29 6.09
C VAL A 111 -8.57 7.80 6.38
N HIS A 112 -8.75 7.43 7.64
CA HIS A 112 -8.67 6.06 8.16
C HIS A 112 -9.97 5.67 8.87
N ARG A 113 -10.37 4.40 8.79
CA ARG A 113 -11.43 3.87 9.65
C ARG A 113 -10.81 3.52 11.00
N VAL A 114 -11.37 4.06 12.07
CA VAL A 114 -10.90 3.85 13.43
C VAL A 114 -12.01 3.23 14.25
N VAL A 115 -11.70 2.11 14.90
CA VAL A 115 -12.59 1.42 15.83
C VAL A 115 -11.95 1.42 17.22
N ILE A 116 -12.64 1.97 18.20
CA ILE A 116 -12.25 1.96 19.61
C ILE A 116 -13.33 1.21 20.39
N SER A 117 -12.93 0.16 21.11
CA SER A 117 -13.88 -0.72 21.79
C SER A 117 -13.39 -1.19 23.15
N MET A 118 -14.34 -1.41 24.06
CA MET A 118 -14.08 -2.01 25.38
C MET A 118 -15.27 -2.88 25.80
N GLY A 119 -15.00 -4.02 26.45
CA GLY A 119 -16.05 -4.91 26.92
C GLY A 119 -17.00 -4.21 27.90
N GLY A 120 -18.31 -4.33 27.67
CA GLY A 120 -19.36 -3.64 28.44
C GLY A 120 -19.71 -2.23 27.93
N TYR A 121 -18.98 -1.71 26.94
CA TYR A 121 -19.16 -0.36 26.40
C TYR A 121 -19.51 -0.37 24.92
N GLU A 122 -20.21 0.67 24.46
CA GLU A 122 -20.50 0.89 23.06
C GLU A 122 -19.22 1.01 22.24
N THR A 123 -19.22 0.46 21.03
CA THR A 123 -18.10 0.57 20.11
C THR A 123 -18.16 1.93 19.41
N TRP A 124 -17.03 2.64 19.41
CA TRP A 124 -16.86 3.85 18.61
C TRP A 124 -16.21 3.48 17.28
N ASP A 125 -16.87 3.76 16.16
CA ASP A 125 -16.41 3.42 14.80
C ASP A 125 -16.63 4.62 13.86
N LYS A 126 -15.54 5.25 13.40
CA LYS A 126 -15.62 6.44 12.54
C LYS A 126 -14.49 6.51 11.51
N MET A 127 -14.76 7.20 10.41
CA MET A 127 -13.74 7.69 9.49
C MET A 127 -13.10 8.96 10.08
N VAL A 128 -11.78 8.95 10.26
CA VAL A 128 -11.01 10.04 10.86
C VAL A 128 -9.91 10.48 9.90
N ASN A 129 -9.80 11.78 9.62
CA ASN A 129 -8.70 12.31 8.81
C ASN A 129 -7.48 12.59 9.68
N PHE A 130 -6.49 11.70 9.63
CA PHE A 130 -5.23 11.83 10.34
C PHE A 130 -4.36 12.91 9.74
N HIS A 131 -3.86 13.78 10.61
CA HIS A 131 -2.91 14.84 10.30
C HIS A 131 -2.01 15.08 11.51
N GLU A 132 -0.94 15.86 11.33
CA GLU A 132 0.02 16.16 12.41
C GLU A 132 -0.69 16.80 13.61
N GLY A 133 -0.34 16.35 14.82
CA GLY A 133 -0.88 16.85 16.08
C GLY A 133 -2.33 16.45 16.40
N LEU A 134 -2.95 15.55 15.62
CA LEU A 134 -4.29 15.06 15.92
C LEU A 134 -4.31 14.25 17.23
N VAL A 135 -5.32 14.54 18.06
CA VAL A 135 -5.66 13.77 19.26
C VAL A 135 -7.08 13.23 19.11
N VAL A 136 -7.23 11.92 19.21
CA VAL A 136 -8.54 11.23 19.26
C VAL A 136 -8.85 10.92 20.71
N ASN A 137 -9.82 11.62 21.28
CA ASN A 137 -10.27 11.41 22.66
C ASN A 137 -11.75 10.98 22.68
N VAL A 138 -12.02 9.78 23.18
CA VAL A 138 -13.35 9.17 23.14
C VAL A 138 -13.87 8.86 24.53
N ASN A 139 -15.11 9.25 24.81
CA ASN A 139 -15.86 8.78 25.97
C ASN A 139 -16.80 7.66 25.52
N LEU A 140 -16.61 6.44 26.03
CA LEU A 140 -17.43 5.29 25.66
C LEU A 140 -18.64 5.20 26.59
N GLY A 141 -19.84 5.14 26.01
CA GLY A 141 -21.08 4.85 26.74
C GLY A 141 -21.16 3.37 27.13
N LEU A 142 -21.92 3.05 28.18
CA LEU A 142 -22.24 1.66 28.50
C LEU A 142 -23.20 1.11 27.45
N LYS A 143 -23.07 -0.18 27.10
CA LYS A 143 -24.07 -0.83 26.24
C LYS A 143 -25.39 -0.92 27.00
N GLU A 144 -26.49 -0.52 26.38
CA GLU A 144 -27.82 -0.80 26.91
C GLU A 144 -28.11 -2.31 26.85
N GLU A 145 -28.49 -2.90 27.97
CA GLU A 145 -29.10 -4.24 27.97
C GLU A 145 -30.55 -4.12 27.49
N LYS A 146 -30.88 -4.73 26.35
CA LYS A 146 -32.28 -4.98 26.02
C LYS A 146 -32.82 -6.03 26.97
N VAL A 147 -33.61 -5.60 27.96
CA VAL A 147 -34.43 -6.51 28.76
C VAL A 147 -35.54 -7.02 27.84
N GLU A 148 -35.37 -8.24 27.33
CA GLU A 148 -36.42 -8.96 26.62
C GLU A 148 -37.42 -9.44 27.68
N ASN A 149 -38.51 -8.68 27.87
CA ASN A 149 -39.60 -9.10 28.72
C ASN A 149 -40.30 -10.29 28.04
N GLU A 150 -40.05 -11.51 28.51
CA GLU A 150 -40.89 -12.67 28.22
C GLU A 150 -42.25 -12.43 28.87
N ASP A 151 -43.23 -12.02 28.06
CA ASP A 151 -44.64 -12.06 28.45
C ASP A 151 -45.03 -13.52 28.76
N LYS A 152 -45.47 -13.76 30.00
CA LYS A 152 -46.02 -15.03 30.48
C LYS A 152 -47.49 -15.19 30.11
#